data_AF-A0A381PRG4-F1
#
_entry.id   AF-A0A381PRG4-F1
#
_cell.length_a   1.000
_cell.length_b   1.000
_cell.length_c   1.000
_cell.angle_alpha   90.00
_cell.angle_beta   90.00
_cell.angle_gamma   90.00
#
_symmetry.space_group_name_H-M   'P 1'
#
loop_
_entity.id
_entity.type
_entity.pdbx_description
1 polymer ?
#
loop_
_entity_poly.entity_id
_entity_poly.type
_entity_poly.pdbx_seq_one_letter_code
_entity_poly.pdbx_strand_id
1 'polypeptide(L)'
;VLIISLVALVALGPKQLPEAVRRVAKGFADLRRFSSRIRSELDSAVEGEVERSHDEELRRQGEPLPSPESVRNRDSESGESPPS
;
A
#
# COMPACT_ATOMS: atom_id res chain seq x y z
N VAL A 1 -9.27 -34.43 -1.98
CA VAL A 1 -9.84 -33.59 -0.89
C VAL A 1 -10.98 -34.30 -0.16
N LEU A 2 -11.98 -34.85 -0.87
CA LEU A 2 -13.15 -35.50 -0.24
C LEU A 2 -12.81 -36.64 0.74
N ILE A 3 -11.83 -37.49 0.43
CA ILE A 3 -11.39 -38.55 1.36
C ILE A 3 -10.80 -37.97 2.64
N ILE A 4 -9.99 -36.91 2.53
CA ILE A 4 -9.37 -36.25 3.69
C ILE A 4 -10.45 -35.59 4.56
N SER A 5 -11.43 -34.93 3.93
CA SER A 5 -12.59 -34.37 4.64
C SER A 5 -13.41 -35.46 5.32
N LEU A 6 -13.65 -36.59 4.67
CA LEU A 6 -14.37 -37.73 5.24
C LEU A 6 -13.64 -38.29 6.46
N VAL A 7 -12.33 -38.52 6.36
CA VAL A 7 -11.50 -39.00 7.49
C VAL A 7 -11.50 -37.99 8.64
N ALA A 8 -11.38 -36.69 8.36
CA ALA A 8 -11.43 -35.64 9.38
C ALA A 8 -12.80 -35.56 10.06
N LEU A 9 -13.90 -35.71 9.30
CA LEU A 9 -15.27 -35.72 9.82
C LEU A 9 -15.54 -36.95 10.68
N VAL A 10 -14.97 -38.12 10.33
CA VAL A 10 -15.11 -39.35 11.13
C VAL A 10 -14.25 -39.30 12.39
N ALA A 11 -13.02 -38.79 12.30
CA ALA A 11 -12.09 -38.73 13.42
C ALA A 11 -12.46 -37.66 14.45
N LEU A 12 -12.88 -36.47 14.01
CA LEU A 12 -13.21 -35.34 14.89
C LEU A 12 -14.73 -35.19 15.11
N GLY A 13 -15.55 -35.70 14.20
CA GLY A 13 -17.01 -35.56 14.19
C GLY A 13 -17.49 -34.39 13.32
N PRO A 14 -18.58 -34.55 12.53
CA PRO A 14 -19.07 -33.50 11.62
C PRO A 14 -19.59 -32.25 12.32
N LYS A 15 -20.00 -32.37 13.58
CA LYS A 15 -20.44 -31.24 14.41
C LYS A 15 -19.26 -30.46 15.01
N GLN A 16 -18.12 -31.10 15.21
CA GLN A 16 -16.96 -30.53 15.89
C GLN A 16 -16.06 -29.73 14.94
N LEU A 17 -15.99 -30.11 13.66
CA LEU A 17 -15.25 -29.37 12.62
C LEU A 17 -15.69 -27.90 12.49
N PRO A 18 -16.97 -27.58 12.29
CA PRO A 18 -17.43 -26.20 12.20
C PRO A 18 -17.30 -25.46 13.54
N GLU A 19 -17.46 -26.14 14.68
CA GLU A 19 -17.20 -25.53 15.98
C GLU A 19 -15.73 -25.12 16.17
N ALA A 20 -14.79 -26.01 15.85
CA ALA A 20 -13.37 -25.73 15.97
C ALA A 20 -12.94 -24.58 15.05
N VAL A 21 -13.39 -24.59 13.80
CA VAL A 21 -13.16 -23.48 12.86
C VAL A 21 -13.73 -22.18 13.39
N ARG A 22 -14.93 -22.17 13.98
CA ARG A 22 -15.52 -20.95 14.56
C ARG A 22 -14.70 -20.40 15.73
N ARG A 23 -14.15 -21.28 16.59
CA ARG A 23 -13.28 -20.89 17.71
C ARG A 23 -11.95 -20.30 17.22
N VAL A 24 -11.31 -20.98 16.28
CA VAL A 24 -10.05 -20.52 15.66
C VAL A 24 -10.27 -19.21 14.90
N ALA A 25 -11.34 -19.12 14.10
CA ALA A 25 -11.67 -17.92 13.33
C ALA A 25 -11.91 -16.71 14.24
N LYS A 26 -12.57 -16.91 15.38
CA LYS A 26 -12.76 -15.84 16.37
C LYS A 26 -11.44 -15.34 16.95
N GLY A 27 -10.56 -16.26 17.37
CA GLY A 27 -9.21 -15.90 17.84
C GLY A 27 -8.35 -15.23 16.76
N PHE A 28 -8.44 -15.69 15.52
CA PHE A 28 -7.73 -15.09 14.39
C PHE A 28 -8.29 -13.71 14.02
N ALA A 29 -9.61 -13.51 14.14
CA ALA A 29 -10.24 -12.21 13.95
C ALA A 29 -9.82 -11.20 15.03
N ASP A 30 -9.74 -11.64 16.29
CA ASP A 30 -9.26 -10.80 17.39
C ASP A 30 -7.78 -10.47 17.21
N LEU A 31 -6.95 -11.44 16.81
CA LEU A 31 -5.54 -11.24 16.49
C LEU A 31 -5.35 -10.29 15.30
N ARG A 32 -6.15 -10.44 14.24
CA ARG A 32 -6.14 -9.54 13.09
C ARG A 32 -6.55 -8.13 13.49
N ARG A 33 -7.56 -7.97 14.34
CA ARG A 33 -8.01 -6.66 14.85
C ARG A 33 -6.97 -6.01 15.76
N PHE A 34 -6.24 -6.80 16.53
CA PHE A 34 -5.09 -6.34 17.32
C PHE A 34 -3.94 -5.92 16.41
N SER A 35 -3.63 -6.72 15.39
CA SER A 35 -2.67 -6.39 14.34
C SER A 35 -3.05 -5.14 13.56
N SER A 36 -4.34 -4.91 13.26
CA SER A 36 -4.80 -3.67 12.62
C SER A 36 -4.71 -2.45 13.53
N ARG A 37 -4.84 -2.62 14.86
CA ARG A 37 -4.63 -1.53 15.82
C ARG A 37 -3.15 -1.20 15.99
N ILE A 38 -2.31 -2.22 16.15
CA ILE A 38 -0.85 -2.07 16.12
C ILE A 38 -0.43 -1.47 14.78
N ARG A 39 -0.99 -1.95 13.66
CA ARG A 39 -0.73 -1.37 12.34
C ARG A 39 -1.20 0.08 12.33
N SER A 40 -2.39 0.46 12.80
CA SER A 40 -2.81 1.88 12.82
C SER A 40 -1.86 2.77 13.63
N GLU A 41 -1.35 2.31 14.77
CA GLU A 41 -0.39 3.05 15.58
C GLU A 41 1.01 3.08 14.93
N LEU A 42 1.43 1.95 14.36
CA LEU A 42 2.69 1.84 13.64
C LEU A 42 2.65 2.56 12.30
N ASP A 43 1.56 2.53 11.54
CA ASP A 43 1.34 3.24 10.27
C ASP A 43 1.31 4.73 10.55
N SER A 44 0.73 5.20 11.66
CA SER A 44 0.90 6.59 12.10
C SER A 44 2.38 6.97 12.34
N ALA A 45 3.22 6.01 12.74
CA ALA A 45 4.66 6.19 12.92
C ALA A 45 5.51 5.90 11.66
N VAL A 46 5.03 5.02 10.78
CA VAL A 46 5.71 4.41 9.63
C VAL A 46 5.32 5.11 8.34
N GLU A 47 4.12 5.68 8.22
CA GLU A 47 3.71 6.54 7.10
C GLU A 47 4.64 7.77 7.03
N GLY A 48 5.12 8.26 8.18
CA GLY A 48 6.22 9.24 8.23
C GLY A 48 7.56 8.75 7.65
N GLU A 49 7.79 7.44 7.55
CA GLU A 49 9.01 6.83 7.00
C GLU A 49 8.81 6.31 5.55
N VAL A 50 7.61 5.83 5.23
CA VAL A 50 7.22 5.30 3.92
C VAL A 50 6.98 6.41 2.90
N GLU A 51 6.43 7.56 3.31
CA GLU A 51 6.26 8.72 2.41
C GLU A 51 7.62 9.25 1.92
N ARG A 52 8.64 9.24 2.79
CA ARG A 52 10.02 9.56 2.40
C ARG A 52 10.61 8.56 1.39
N SER A 53 10.25 7.29 1.52
CA SER A 53 10.74 6.22 0.65
C SER A 53 10.10 6.28 -0.75
N HIS A 54 8.80 6.61 -0.82
CA HIS A 54 8.04 6.64 -2.07
C HIS A 54 8.36 7.89 -2.91
N ASP A 55 8.58 9.05 -2.27
CA ASP A 55 9.03 10.26 -2.98
C ASP A 55 10.46 10.14 -3.53
N GLU A 56 11.35 9.45 -2.81
CA GLU A 56 12.74 9.28 -3.22
C GLU A 56 12.90 8.25 -4.37
N GLU A 57 12.07 7.20 -4.37
CA GLU A 57 12.01 6.22 -5.46
C GLU A 57 11.37 6.80 -6.74
N LEU A 58 10.31 7.62 -6.60
CA LEU A 58 9.71 8.36 -7.73
C LEU A 58 10.69 9.41 -8.30
N ARG A 59 11.50 10.08 -7.47
CA ARG A 59 12.57 10.97 -7.92
C ARG A 59 13.73 10.24 -8.61
N ARG A 60 14.03 9.01 -8.22
CA ARG A 60 15.08 8.20 -8.89
C ARG A 60 14.61 7.62 -10.23
N GLN A 61 13.32 7.34 -10.38
CA GLN A 61 12.75 6.81 -11.63
C GLN A 61 12.25 7.92 -12.57
N GLY A 62 12.01 9.14 -12.08
CA GLY A 62 11.59 10.30 -12.85
C GLY A 62 12.72 11.30 -13.12
N GLU A 63 13.57 11.00 -14.10
CA GLU A 63 14.32 12.05 -14.82
C GLU A 63 13.33 13.07 -15.42
N PRO A 64 13.66 14.38 -15.41
CA PRO A 64 12.72 15.46 -15.61
C PRO A 64 12.28 15.55 -17.07
N LEU A 65 11.00 15.33 -17.34
CA LEU A 65 10.43 15.66 -18.63
C LEU A 65 10.50 17.18 -18.82
N PRO A 66 11.21 17.69 -19.84
CA PRO A 66 11.27 19.12 -20.10
C PRO A 66 9.88 19.61 -20.53
N SER A 67 9.27 20.48 -19.71
CA SER A 67 7.99 21.10 -20.06
C SER A 67 8.13 21.94 -21.34
N PRO A 68 7.26 21.74 -22.35
CA PRO A 68 7.28 22.46 -23.63
C PRO A 68 6.94 23.95 -23.50
N GLU A 69 6.61 24.45 -22.31
CA GLU A 69 6.27 25.86 -22.07
C GLU A 69 7.49 26.78 -21.91
N SER A 70 8.69 26.24 -21.67
CA SER A 70 9.89 27.06 -21.45
C SER A 70 10.56 27.59 -22.73
N VAL A 71 10.18 27.07 -23.90
CA VAL A 71 10.74 27.49 -25.20
C VAL A 71 10.03 28.71 -25.78
N ARG A 72 8.74 28.90 -25.48
CA ARG A 72 7.92 29.93 -26.14
C ARG A 72 8.10 31.36 -25.60
N ASN A 73 8.70 31.50 -24.41
CA ASN A 73 8.76 32.79 -23.72
C ASN A 73 10.09 33.55 -23.89
N ARG A 74 11.08 32.99 -24.60
CA ARG A 74 12.40 33.65 -24.79
C ARG A 74 12.49 34.49 -26.07
N ASP A 75 11.57 34.33 -27.01
CA ASP A 75 11.64 35.00 -28.32
C ASP A 75 10.91 36.35 -28.36
N SER A 76 10.18 36.73 -27.30
CA SER A 76 9.33 37.95 -27.31
C SER A 76 9.94 39.18 -26.64
N GLU A 77 11.11 39.08 -25.99
CA GLU A 77 11.72 40.21 -25.26
C GLU A 77 13.02 40.75 -25.89
N SER A 78 13.44 40.19 -27.03
CA SER A 78 14.68 40.59 -27.72
C SER A 78 14.39 41.45 -28.94
N GLY A 79 13.91 42.67 -28.73
CA GLY A 79 13.69 43.59 -29.85
C GLY A 79 13.03 44.89 -29.45
N GLU A 80 13.74 45.73 -28.69
CA GLU A 80 14.14 47.07 -29.18
C GLU A 80 14.73 47.88 -28.03
N SER A 81 16.03 48.13 -28.14
CA SER A 81 16.61 49.44 -27.83
C SER A 81 17.24 49.90 -29.14
N PRO A 82 17.38 51.21 -29.43
CA PRO A 82 18.53 51.93 -28.86
C PRO A 82 18.23 53.46 -28.71
N PRO A 83 19.21 54.38 -28.52
CA PRO A 83 19.09 55.47 -27.56
C PRO A 83 19.03 56.85 -28.23
N SER A 84 18.69 57.92 -27.49
CA SER A 84 19.16 59.32 -27.67
C SER A 84 18.73 60.18 -26.50
#